data_AF-A0A345NU60-F1
#
_entry.id   AF-A0A345NU60-F1
#
_cell.length_a   1.000
_cell.length_b   1.000
_cell.length_c   1.000
_cell.angle_alpha   90.00
_cell.angle_beta   90.00
_cell.angle_gamma   90.00
#
_symmetry.space_group_name_H-M   'P 1'
#
loop_
_entity.id
_entity.type
_entity.pdbx_description
1 polymer ?
#
loop_
_entity_poly.entity_id
_entity_poly.type
_entity_poly.pdbx_seq_one_letter_code
_entity_poly.pdbx_strand_id
1 'polypeptide(L)'
;MKKILLVLSMIFLYGCSHETTQIQEIEMILMKVNEKERLGKGYVKKLGQYEEKEQLVFTAIMELTQQRHFAVRKSVTTIKKIANDRLAMITKEQKTFHDARVEIMQLQESLRNSDYDQRINKLFTALYDRYDMHDQLVANYKQLVYAQLELYTQLENLSVQPSELEEYVERVNSLADDVEGNVREFNESTIEVNRLLSRILSSLEKNK
;
A
#
# COMPACT_ATOMS: atom_id res chain seq x y z
N MET A 1 -10.89 9.99 -10.71
CA MET A 1 -9.78 9.24 -10.08
C MET A 1 -9.42 8.05 -10.97
N LYS A 2 -8.23 8.06 -11.57
CA LYS A 2 -7.72 6.89 -12.31
C LYS A 2 -7.57 5.73 -11.33
N LYS A 3 -7.97 4.52 -11.73
CA LYS A 3 -7.84 3.31 -10.90
C LYS A 3 -6.38 3.13 -10.52
N ILE A 4 -6.04 3.32 -9.24
CA ILE A 4 -4.71 3.03 -8.70
C ILE A 4 -4.60 1.51 -8.61
N LEU A 5 -4.14 0.89 -9.68
CA LEU A 5 -3.93 -0.54 -9.75
C LEU A 5 -2.55 -0.85 -9.13
N LEU A 6 -2.54 -1.16 -7.83
CA LEU A 6 -1.36 -1.69 -7.14
C LEU A 6 -1.12 -3.13 -7.62
N VAL A 7 -0.37 -3.27 -8.72
CA VAL A 7 0.06 -4.57 -9.25
C VAL A 7 1.31 -5.02 -8.51
N LEU A 8 1.14 -5.59 -7.32
CA LEU A 8 2.16 -6.50 -6.78
C LEU A 8 1.99 -7.85 -7.48
N SER A 9 2.76 -8.14 -8.51
CA SER A 9 2.91 -9.52 -8.99
C SER A 9 4.39 -9.88 -9.10
N MET A 10 4.96 -10.43 -8.03
CA MET A 10 6.12 -11.32 -8.12
C MET A 10 5.63 -12.69 -8.57
N ILE A 11 5.91 -13.04 -9.82
CA ILE A 11 5.78 -14.41 -10.33
C ILE A 11 7.17 -15.02 -10.23
N PHE A 12 7.32 -16.08 -9.45
CA PHE A 12 8.55 -16.85 -9.40
C PHE A 12 8.41 -18.13 -10.24
N LEU A 13 9.42 -18.39 -11.06
CA LEU A 13 9.70 -19.69 -11.66
C LEU A 13 10.93 -20.23 -10.90
N TYR A 14 10.81 -21.35 -10.20
CA TYR A 14 11.92 -21.96 -9.47
C TYR A 14 12.29 -23.31 -10.06
N GLY A 15 13.58 -23.50 -10.38
CA GLY A 15 14.20 -24.79 -10.66
C GLY A 15 14.80 -25.40 -9.39
N CYS A 16 14.18 -26.46 -8.86
CA CYS A 16 14.73 -27.25 -7.76
C CYS A 16 16.13 -27.76 -8.09
N SER A 17 17.14 -27.30 -7.38
CA SER A 17 18.48 -27.88 -7.52
C SER A 17 19.26 -27.83 -6.21
N HIS A 18 20.04 -28.88 -5.99
CA HIS A 18 20.44 -29.41 -4.69
C HIS A 18 21.87 -28.95 -4.35
N GLU A 19 22.07 -27.72 -3.84
CA GLU A 19 23.30 -27.36 -3.10
C GLU A 19 23.18 -26.08 -2.24
N THR A 20 23.80 -26.13 -1.04
CA THR A 20 23.97 -25.16 0.06
C THR A 20 22.76 -24.70 0.91
N THR A 21 22.85 -24.99 2.22
CA THR A 21 21.86 -24.69 3.27
C THR A 21 21.52 -23.21 3.43
N GLN A 22 22.46 -22.30 3.17
CA GLN A 22 22.24 -20.84 3.29
C GLN A 22 21.37 -20.27 2.16
N ILE A 23 21.49 -20.81 0.94
CA ILE A 23 20.64 -20.40 -0.19
C ILE A 23 19.19 -20.85 0.08
N GLN A 24 19.03 -22.08 0.57
CA GLN A 24 17.72 -22.61 0.96
C GLN A 24 17.08 -21.79 2.09
N GLU A 25 17.88 -21.26 3.03
CA GLU A 25 17.42 -20.37 4.09
C GLU A 25 16.92 -19.02 3.53
N ILE A 26 17.68 -18.42 2.60
CA ILE A 26 17.28 -17.19 1.90
C ILE A 26 15.98 -17.42 1.11
N GLU A 27 15.91 -18.48 0.31
CA GLU A 27 14.71 -18.83 -0.46
C GLU A 27 13.49 -19.04 0.44
N MET A 28 13.66 -19.77 1.54
CA MET A 28 12.59 -20.05 2.50
C MET A 28 12.04 -18.78 3.15
N ILE A 29 12.91 -17.86 3.57
CA ILE A 29 12.47 -16.61 4.18
C ILE A 29 11.84 -15.68 3.14
N LEU A 30 12.36 -15.62 1.92
CA LEU A 30 11.71 -14.89 0.83
C LEU A 30 10.33 -15.45 0.48
N MET A 31 10.12 -16.76 0.57
CA MET A 31 8.78 -17.36 0.44
C MET A 31 7.84 -16.88 1.56
N LYS A 32 8.31 -16.86 2.82
CA LYS A 32 7.51 -16.36 3.95
C LYS A 32 7.13 -14.89 3.78
N VAL A 33 8.08 -14.06 3.37
CA VAL A 33 7.87 -12.63 3.06
C VAL A 33 6.82 -12.47 1.97
N ASN A 34 6.96 -13.19 0.86
CA ASN A 34 6.01 -13.14 -0.24
C ASN A 34 4.61 -13.63 0.18
N GLU A 35 4.51 -14.64 1.03
CA GLU A 35 3.21 -15.11 1.55
C GLU A 35 2.54 -14.07 2.45
N LYS A 36 3.31 -13.39 3.31
CA LYS A 36 2.78 -12.28 4.12
C LYS A 36 2.28 -11.13 3.23
N GLU A 37 3.06 -10.71 2.25
CA GLU A 37 2.67 -9.65 1.31
C GLU A 37 1.48 -10.05 0.43
N ARG A 38 1.33 -11.34 0.10
CA ARG A 38 0.15 -11.86 -0.61
C ARG A 38 -1.15 -11.65 0.17
N LEU A 39 -1.11 -11.78 1.50
CA LEU A 39 -2.25 -11.44 2.35
C LEU A 39 -2.56 -9.93 2.25
N GLY A 40 -1.53 -9.09 2.22
CA GLY A 40 -1.61 -7.65 1.96
C GLY A 40 -2.41 -7.31 0.70
N LYS A 41 -2.17 -8.02 -0.41
CA LYS A 41 -2.93 -7.83 -1.68
C LYS A 41 -4.43 -8.01 -1.51
N GLY A 42 -4.84 -8.93 -0.64
CA GLY A 42 -6.25 -9.15 -0.32
C GLY A 42 -6.89 -7.92 0.33
N TYR A 43 -6.15 -7.23 1.19
CA TYR A 43 -6.59 -5.97 1.81
C TYR A 43 -6.61 -4.81 0.81
N VAL A 44 -5.58 -4.68 -0.05
CA VAL A 44 -5.56 -3.66 -1.12
C VAL A 44 -6.75 -3.84 -2.07
N LYS A 45 -7.09 -5.07 -2.44
CA LYS A 45 -8.26 -5.35 -3.29
C LYS A 45 -9.56 -4.89 -2.62
N LYS A 46 -9.72 -5.15 -1.31
CA LYS A 46 -10.89 -4.68 -0.55
C LYS A 46 -10.90 -3.15 -0.41
N LEU A 47 -9.73 -2.53 -0.25
CA LEU A 47 -9.56 -1.09 -0.21
C LEU A 47 -10.11 -0.44 -1.49
N GLY A 48 -9.71 -0.93 -2.66
CA GLY A 48 -10.20 -0.42 -3.94
C GLY A 48 -11.71 -0.60 -4.12
N GLN A 49 -12.31 -1.67 -3.58
CA GLN A 49 -13.77 -1.84 -3.57
C GLN A 49 -14.47 -0.83 -2.68
N TYR A 50 -13.86 -0.44 -1.56
CA TYR A 50 -14.39 0.61 -0.70
C TYR A 50 -14.27 1.99 -1.35
N GLU A 51 -13.15 2.28 -2.02
CA GLU A 51 -12.96 3.52 -2.78
C GLU A 51 -13.98 3.68 -3.91
N GLU A 52 -14.26 2.60 -4.65
CA GLU A 52 -15.29 2.63 -5.70
C GLU A 52 -16.68 2.92 -5.11
N LYS A 53 -17.02 2.27 -3.99
CA LYS A 53 -18.29 2.52 -3.29
C LYS A 53 -18.37 3.95 -2.74
N GLU A 54 -17.29 4.44 -2.17
CA GLU A 54 -17.18 5.81 -1.66
C GLU A 54 -17.43 6.84 -2.76
N GLN A 55 -16.79 6.65 -3.93
CA GLN A 55 -16.98 7.54 -5.08
C GLN A 55 -18.44 7.55 -5.56
N LEU A 56 -19.09 6.38 -5.61
CA LEU A 56 -20.50 6.28 -5.98
C LEU A 56 -21.39 7.05 -4.98
N VAL A 57 -21.17 6.87 -3.68
CA VAL A 57 -21.92 7.59 -2.64
C VAL A 57 -21.64 9.09 -2.69
N PHE A 58 -20.39 9.50 -2.88
CA PHE A 58 -20.01 10.91 -3.00
C PHE A 58 -20.70 11.58 -4.18
N THR A 59 -20.70 10.92 -5.35
CA THR A 59 -21.35 11.42 -6.55
C THR A 59 -22.85 11.59 -6.32
N ALA A 60 -23.49 10.62 -5.68
CA ALA A 60 -24.90 10.72 -5.30
C ALA A 60 -25.17 11.86 -4.30
N ILE A 61 -24.25 12.17 -3.38
CA ILE A 61 -24.38 13.33 -2.48
C ILE A 61 -24.35 14.65 -3.28
N MET A 62 -23.46 14.78 -4.27
CA MET A 62 -23.33 15.98 -5.10
C MET A 62 -24.56 16.23 -5.99
N GLU A 63 -25.32 15.18 -6.33
CA GLU A 63 -26.60 15.30 -7.04
C GLU A 63 -27.76 15.77 -6.14
N LEU A 64 -27.59 15.73 -4.81
CA LEU A 64 -28.61 16.19 -3.87
C LEU A 64 -28.51 17.70 -3.66
N THR A 65 -29.65 18.37 -3.68
CA THR A 65 -29.74 19.77 -3.24
C THR A 65 -29.80 19.86 -1.71
N GLN A 66 -29.37 20.99 -1.13
CA GLN A 66 -29.44 21.25 0.32
C GLN A 66 -30.86 21.10 0.91
N GLN A 67 -31.91 21.29 0.12
CA GLN A 67 -33.32 21.06 0.53
C GLN A 67 -33.59 19.60 0.90
N ARG A 68 -32.72 18.66 0.49
CA ARG A 68 -32.75 17.26 0.87
C ARG A 68 -31.76 16.96 2.01
N HIS A 69 -31.63 17.87 2.98
CA HIS A 69 -30.67 17.78 4.10
C HIS A 69 -30.67 16.41 4.81
N PHE A 70 -31.84 15.82 5.02
CA PHE A 70 -31.93 14.47 5.61
C PHE A 70 -31.27 13.39 4.75
N ALA A 71 -31.43 13.44 3.43
CA ALA A 71 -30.80 12.51 2.50
C ALA A 71 -29.28 12.73 2.42
N VAL A 72 -28.82 13.99 2.48
CA VAL A 72 -27.40 14.34 2.58
C VAL A 72 -26.79 13.72 3.84
N ARG A 73 -27.40 13.95 5.01
CA ARG A 73 -26.93 13.43 6.29
C ARG A 73 -26.83 11.91 6.33
N LYS A 74 -27.84 11.21 5.78
CA LYS A 74 -27.82 9.74 5.70
C LYS A 74 -26.67 9.24 4.80
N SER A 75 -26.44 9.92 3.68
CA SER A 75 -25.40 9.56 2.73
C SER A 75 -24.01 9.88 3.28
N VAL A 76 -23.85 10.99 4.00
CA VAL A 76 -22.61 11.33 4.70
C VAL A 76 -22.30 10.35 5.83
N THR A 77 -23.31 9.90 6.59
CA THR A 77 -23.10 8.83 7.57
C THR A 77 -22.57 7.55 6.90
N THR A 78 -23.10 7.24 5.72
CA THR A 78 -22.67 6.08 4.93
C THR A 78 -21.22 6.24 4.43
N ILE A 79 -20.88 7.39 3.86
CA ILE A 79 -19.54 7.62 3.31
C ILE A 79 -18.46 7.66 4.40
N LYS A 80 -18.76 8.27 5.56
CA LYS A 80 -17.88 8.26 6.73
C LYS A 80 -17.61 6.83 7.24
N LYS A 81 -18.61 5.95 7.19
CA LYS A 81 -18.41 4.54 7.52
C LYS A 81 -17.46 3.86 6.54
N ILE A 82 -17.62 4.10 5.24
CA ILE A 82 -16.75 3.54 4.20
C ILE A 82 -15.30 4.04 4.38
N ALA A 83 -15.10 5.33 4.66
CA ALA A 83 -13.78 5.89 4.96
C ALA A 83 -13.11 5.22 6.17
N ASN A 84 -13.86 4.96 7.25
CA ASN A 84 -13.35 4.19 8.39
C ASN A 84 -13.01 2.74 8.03
N ASP A 85 -13.82 2.09 7.18
CA ASP A 85 -13.52 0.75 6.67
C ASP A 85 -12.23 0.75 5.83
N ARG A 86 -11.97 1.82 5.04
CA ARG A 86 -10.70 2.03 4.32
C ARG A 86 -9.52 2.15 5.28
N LEU A 87 -9.62 2.96 6.34
CA LEU A 87 -8.59 3.08 7.39
C LEU A 87 -8.27 1.72 8.04
N ALA A 88 -9.31 0.92 8.31
CA ALA A 88 -9.13 -0.41 8.89
C ALA A 88 -8.41 -1.37 7.92
N MET A 89 -8.72 -1.31 6.62
CA MET A 89 -8.06 -2.16 5.62
C MET A 89 -6.60 -1.77 5.40
N ILE A 90 -6.29 -0.48 5.25
CA ILE A 90 -4.90 -0.05 5.06
C ILE A 90 -4.04 -0.34 6.30
N THR A 91 -4.62 -0.27 7.50
CA THR A 91 -3.90 -0.65 8.74
C THR A 91 -3.59 -2.15 8.80
N LYS A 92 -4.51 -3.00 8.34
CA LYS A 92 -4.27 -4.45 8.24
C LYS A 92 -3.20 -4.77 7.20
N GLU A 93 -3.24 -4.06 6.06
CA GLU A 93 -2.23 -4.17 5.00
C GLU A 93 -0.85 -3.74 5.52
N GLN A 94 -0.75 -2.60 6.21
CA GLN A 94 0.49 -2.13 6.82
C GLN A 94 1.09 -3.16 7.78
N LYS A 95 0.24 -3.81 8.59
CA LYS A 95 0.71 -4.88 9.47
C LYS A 95 1.36 -6.02 8.68
N THR A 96 0.83 -6.41 7.52
CA THR A 96 1.44 -7.48 6.71
C THR A 96 2.83 -7.12 6.20
N PHE A 97 3.05 -5.86 5.81
CA PHE A 97 4.36 -5.35 5.41
C PHE A 97 5.33 -5.25 6.59
N HIS A 98 4.87 -4.80 7.76
CA HIS A 98 5.67 -4.79 8.97
C HIS A 98 6.10 -6.21 9.39
N ASP A 99 5.16 -7.16 9.38
CA ASP A 99 5.45 -8.56 9.69
C ASP A 99 6.44 -9.18 8.66
N ALA A 100 6.44 -8.72 7.41
CA ALA A 100 7.40 -9.14 6.38
C ALA A 100 8.79 -8.50 6.57
N ARG A 101 8.84 -7.21 6.96
CA ARG A 101 10.08 -6.51 7.32
C ARG A 101 10.81 -7.21 8.47
N VAL A 102 10.08 -7.68 9.48
CA VAL A 102 10.66 -8.44 10.61
C VAL A 102 11.32 -9.74 10.16
N GLU A 103 10.73 -10.49 9.21
CA GLU A 103 11.36 -11.71 8.68
C GLU A 103 12.65 -11.40 7.93
N ILE A 104 12.70 -10.29 7.18
CA ILE A 104 13.91 -9.83 6.49
C ILE A 104 15.00 -9.43 7.49
N MET A 105 14.65 -8.75 8.58
CA MET A 105 15.61 -8.41 9.63
C MET A 105 16.21 -9.66 10.29
N GLN A 106 15.37 -10.68 10.55
CA GLN A 106 15.83 -11.95 11.11
C GLN A 106 16.74 -12.71 10.15
N LEU A 107 16.43 -12.70 8.84
CA LEU A 107 17.31 -13.26 7.83
C LEU A 107 18.65 -12.53 7.85
N GLN A 108 18.67 -11.21 7.71
CA GLN A 108 19.91 -10.44 7.70
C GLN A 108 20.79 -10.71 8.93
N GLU A 109 20.18 -10.89 10.10
CA GLU A 109 20.87 -11.24 11.33
C GLU A 109 21.43 -12.67 11.33
N SER A 110 20.67 -13.68 10.84
CA SER A 110 21.19 -15.05 10.69
C SER A 110 22.34 -15.11 9.69
N LEU A 111 22.32 -14.20 8.72
CA LEU A 111 23.34 -13.97 7.71
C LEU A 111 24.44 -12.97 8.17
N ARG A 112 24.56 -12.58 9.44
CA ARG A 112 25.56 -11.55 9.82
C ARG A 112 27.00 -12.03 9.76
N ASN A 113 27.23 -13.31 10.04
CA ASN A 113 28.58 -13.88 10.19
C ASN A 113 29.08 -14.64 8.95
N SER A 114 28.28 -14.73 7.89
CA SER A 114 28.74 -15.34 6.64
C SER A 114 29.21 -14.28 5.66
N ASP A 115 30.17 -14.66 4.81
CA ASP A 115 30.73 -13.79 3.78
C ASP A 115 29.75 -13.71 2.60
N TYR A 116 28.68 -12.92 2.77
CA TYR A 116 27.66 -12.76 1.73
C TYR A 116 28.17 -11.84 0.62
N ASP A 117 27.90 -12.26 -0.60
CA ASP A 117 28.17 -11.44 -1.79
C ASP A 117 27.50 -10.06 -1.66
N GLN A 118 28.21 -9.02 -2.09
CA GLN A 118 27.70 -7.64 -2.19
C GLN A 118 26.30 -7.55 -2.83
N ARG A 119 25.93 -8.49 -3.71
CA ARG A 119 24.58 -8.62 -4.28
C ARG A 119 23.49 -8.79 -3.22
N ILE A 120 23.70 -9.60 -2.19
CA ILE A 120 22.72 -9.86 -1.13
C ILE A 120 22.54 -8.63 -0.24
N ASN A 121 23.64 -7.93 0.10
CA ASN A 121 23.57 -6.67 0.82
C ASN A 121 22.78 -5.60 0.06
N LYS A 122 22.97 -5.50 -1.27
CA LYS A 122 22.17 -4.61 -2.12
C LYS A 122 20.68 -4.98 -2.12
N LEU A 123 20.35 -6.27 -2.10
CA LEU A 123 18.96 -6.72 -1.98
C LEU A 123 18.34 -6.28 -0.64
N PHE A 124 19.06 -6.44 0.48
CA PHE A 124 18.56 -5.99 1.78
C PHE A 124 18.31 -4.49 1.83
N THR A 125 19.25 -3.67 1.33
CA THR A 125 19.05 -2.23 1.23
C THR A 125 17.80 -1.90 0.42
N ALA A 126 17.65 -2.46 -0.78
CA ALA A 126 16.48 -2.22 -1.62
C ALA A 126 15.16 -2.68 -0.97
N LEU A 127 15.18 -3.78 -0.22
CA LEU A 127 14.02 -4.24 0.55
C LEU A 127 13.63 -3.25 1.64
N TYR A 128 14.59 -2.72 2.41
CA TYR A 128 14.30 -1.71 3.43
C TYR A 128 13.81 -0.40 2.83
N ASP A 129 14.43 0.07 1.76
CA ASP A 129 13.98 1.27 1.04
C ASP A 129 12.52 1.10 0.58
N ARG A 130 12.16 -0.09 0.06
CA ARG A 130 10.78 -0.41 -0.32
C ARG A 130 9.82 -0.38 0.87
N TYR A 131 10.22 -0.89 2.03
CA TYR A 131 9.39 -0.84 3.24
C TYR A 131 9.22 0.59 3.76
N ASP A 132 10.25 1.42 3.70
CA ASP A 132 10.17 2.82 4.12
C ASP A 132 9.26 3.64 3.18
N MET A 133 9.36 3.40 1.87
CA MET A 133 8.43 3.98 0.89
C MET A 133 6.99 3.53 1.11
N HIS A 134 6.79 2.26 1.51
CA HIS A 134 5.47 1.74 1.86
C HIS A 134 4.89 2.44 3.09
N ASP A 135 5.67 2.59 4.15
CA ASP A 135 5.25 3.28 5.37
C ASP A 135 4.86 4.74 5.08
N GLN A 136 5.62 5.42 4.21
CA GLN A 136 5.29 6.78 3.76
C GLN A 136 3.98 6.82 2.95
N LEU A 137 3.80 5.89 2.01
CA LEU A 137 2.56 5.75 1.24
C LEU A 137 1.35 5.55 2.17
N VAL A 138 1.46 4.64 3.15
CA VAL A 138 0.38 4.38 4.11
C VAL A 138 0.07 5.61 4.95
N ALA A 139 1.08 6.34 5.40
CA ALA A 139 0.91 7.56 6.17
C ALA A 139 0.13 8.62 5.38
N ASN A 140 0.56 8.91 4.15
CA ASN A 140 -0.08 9.90 3.28
C ASN A 140 -1.49 9.46 2.87
N TYR A 141 -1.70 8.18 2.63
CA TYR A 141 -3.04 7.64 2.37
C TYR A 141 -3.98 7.85 3.56
N LYS A 142 -3.53 7.60 4.80
CA LYS A 142 -4.34 7.86 5.99
C LYS A 142 -4.68 9.34 6.12
N GLN A 143 -3.73 10.24 5.84
CA GLN A 143 -3.98 11.69 5.84
C GLN A 143 -5.04 12.09 4.81
N LEU A 144 -5.00 11.53 3.59
CA LEU A 144 -6.04 11.71 2.59
C LEU A 144 -7.42 11.30 3.12
N VAL A 145 -7.52 10.12 3.73
CA VAL A 145 -8.82 9.63 4.27
C VAL A 145 -9.33 10.54 5.41
N TYR A 146 -8.44 11.06 6.26
CA TYR A 146 -8.83 12.04 7.28
C TYR A 146 -9.31 13.36 6.69
N ALA A 147 -8.62 13.89 5.67
CA ALA A 147 -9.08 15.10 4.97
C ALA A 147 -10.44 14.89 4.29
N GLN A 148 -10.68 13.70 3.72
CA GLN A 148 -11.99 13.33 3.17
C GLN A 148 -13.07 13.29 4.25
N LEU A 149 -12.79 12.72 5.43
CA LEU A 149 -13.73 12.74 6.57
C LEU A 149 -14.08 14.16 7.04
N GLU A 150 -13.12 15.07 7.03
CA GLU A 150 -13.34 16.49 7.33
C GLU A 150 -14.27 17.13 6.29
N LEU A 151 -13.98 16.96 4.99
CA LEU A 151 -14.84 17.44 3.90
C LEU A 151 -16.27 16.91 4.05
N TYR A 152 -16.43 15.61 4.27
CA TYR A 152 -17.75 14.99 4.43
C TYR A 152 -18.52 15.55 5.62
N THR A 153 -17.83 15.91 6.70
CA THR A 153 -18.45 16.57 7.85
C THR A 153 -18.99 17.94 7.50
N GLN A 154 -18.30 18.68 6.64
CA GLN A 154 -18.78 19.99 6.20
C GLN A 154 -19.96 19.90 5.24
N LEU A 155 -20.10 18.82 4.46
CA LEU A 155 -21.28 18.64 3.61
C LEU A 155 -22.61 18.57 4.38
N GLU A 156 -22.58 18.23 5.68
CA GLU A 156 -23.76 18.22 6.55
C GLU A 156 -24.01 19.59 7.21
N ASN A 157 -23.02 20.48 7.20
CA ASN A 157 -23.03 21.77 7.86
C ASN A 157 -23.76 22.80 6.99
N LEU A 158 -24.96 23.22 7.43
CA LEU A 158 -25.77 24.20 6.71
C LEU A 158 -25.18 25.62 6.70
N SER A 159 -24.17 25.88 7.53
CA SER A 159 -23.55 27.20 7.67
C SER A 159 -22.23 27.33 6.92
N VAL A 160 -21.68 26.23 6.38
CA VAL A 160 -20.40 26.25 5.67
C VAL A 160 -20.50 27.13 4.44
N GLN A 161 -19.51 28.01 4.24
CA GLN A 161 -19.48 28.85 3.06
C GLN A 161 -18.93 28.07 1.85
N PRO A 162 -19.37 28.38 0.62
CA PRO A 162 -18.81 27.74 -0.59
C PRO A 162 -17.28 27.82 -0.68
N SER A 163 -16.69 28.97 -0.31
CA SER A 163 -15.24 29.15 -0.29
C SER A 163 -14.53 28.25 0.72
N GLU A 164 -15.14 27.98 1.87
CA GLU A 164 -14.57 27.04 2.86
C GLU A 164 -14.62 25.61 2.31
N LEU A 165 -15.70 25.22 1.61
CA LEU A 165 -15.78 23.91 0.94
C LEU A 165 -14.72 23.74 -0.15
N GLU A 166 -14.40 24.80 -0.89
CA GLU A 166 -13.33 24.80 -1.90
C GLU A 166 -11.98 24.49 -1.26
N GLU A 167 -11.64 25.10 -0.11
CA GLU A 167 -10.39 24.81 0.62
C GLU A 167 -10.28 23.33 1.03
N TYR A 168 -11.37 22.72 1.51
CA TYR A 168 -11.39 21.29 1.83
C TYR A 168 -11.17 20.42 0.59
N VAL A 169 -11.78 20.79 -0.54
CA VAL A 169 -11.63 20.08 -1.82
C VAL A 169 -10.20 20.18 -2.33
N GLU A 170 -9.60 21.38 -2.30
CA GLU A 170 -8.21 21.60 -2.70
C GLU A 170 -7.24 20.77 -1.86
N ARG A 171 -7.43 20.73 -0.53
CA ARG A 171 -6.63 19.89 0.36
C ARG A 171 -6.76 18.40 0.04
N VAL A 172 -7.97 17.92 -0.21
CA VAL A 172 -8.20 16.51 -0.61
C VAL A 172 -7.52 16.20 -1.93
N ASN A 173 -7.60 17.10 -2.91
CA ASN A 173 -6.97 16.91 -4.22
C ASN A 173 -5.44 16.88 -4.11
N SER A 174 -4.83 17.81 -3.37
CA SER A 174 -3.39 17.83 -3.14
C SER A 174 -2.90 16.52 -2.51
N LEU A 175 -3.58 16.05 -1.46
CA LEU A 175 -3.22 14.78 -0.80
C LEU A 175 -3.43 13.57 -1.71
N ALA A 176 -4.42 13.62 -2.61
CA ALA A 176 -4.63 12.56 -3.60
C ALA A 176 -3.48 12.50 -4.63
N ASP A 177 -3.00 13.66 -5.08
CA ASP A 177 -1.85 13.74 -5.99
C ASP A 177 -0.56 13.23 -5.31
N ASP A 178 -0.35 13.57 -4.04
CA ASP A 178 0.78 13.07 -3.24
C ASP A 178 0.75 11.54 -3.10
N VAL A 179 -0.42 10.98 -2.77
CA VAL A 179 -0.61 9.52 -2.69
C VAL A 179 -0.33 8.87 -4.04
N GLU A 180 -0.77 9.45 -5.16
CA GLU A 180 -0.45 8.93 -6.49
C GLU A 180 1.06 8.94 -6.76
N GLY A 181 1.75 9.99 -6.32
CA GLY A 181 3.21 10.08 -6.32
C GLY A 181 3.87 8.94 -5.55
N ASN A 182 3.48 8.74 -4.29
CA ASN A 182 4.07 7.69 -3.46
C ASN A 182 3.78 6.28 -3.99
N VAL A 183 2.63 6.06 -4.64
CA VAL A 183 2.36 4.77 -5.31
C VAL A 183 3.37 4.54 -6.45
N ARG A 184 3.70 5.56 -7.24
CA ARG A 184 4.72 5.43 -8.31
C ARG A 184 6.08 5.08 -7.73
N GLU A 185 6.52 5.81 -6.71
CA GLU A 185 7.81 5.57 -6.03
C GLU A 185 7.89 4.16 -5.43
N PHE A 186 6.84 3.73 -4.73
CA PHE A 186 6.75 2.39 -4.16
C PHE A 186 6.79 1.30 -5.25
N ASN A 187 6.13 1.51 -6.38
CA ASN A 187 6.16 0.58 -7.51
C ASN A 187 7.56 0.51 -8.15
N GLU A 188 8.25 1.64 -8.31
CA GLU A 188 9.62 1.68 -8.82
C GLU A 188 10.58 0.92 -7.90
N SER A 189 10.47 1.12 -6.60
CA SER A 189 11.24 0.36 -5.61
C SER A 189 10.93 -1.14 -5.62
N THR A 190 9.65 -1.50 -5.82
CA THR A 190 9.26 -2.91 -6.01
C THR A 190 9.89 -3.52 -7.27
N ILE A 191 9.97 -2.78 -8.37
CA ILE A 191 10.64 -3.23 -9.60
C ILE A 191 12.13 -3.47 -9.35
N GLU A 192 12.80 -2.57 -8.62
CA GLU A 192 14.22 -2.71 -8.30
C GLU A 192 14.50 -3.95 -7.42
N VAL A 193 13.69 -4.19 -6.39
CA VAL A 193 13.75 -5.42 -5.58
C VAL A 193 13.62 -6.66 -6.46
N ASN A 194 12.61 -6.69 -7.35
CA ASN A 194 12.39 -7.82 -8.26
C ASN A 194 13.60 -8.06 -9.18
N ARG A 195 14.19 -6.98 -9.69
CA ARG A 195 15.38 -7.03 -10.56
C ARG A 195 16.59 -7.60 -9.82
N LEU A 196 16.84 -7.15 -8.59
CA LEU A 196 17.96 -7.65 -7.78
C LEU A 196 17.77 -9.12 -7.42
N LEU A 197 16.56 -9.49 -7.01
CA LEU A 197 16.23 -10.85 -6.65
C LEU A 197 16.40 -11.81 -7.84
N SER A 198 15.88 -11.44 -9.02
CA SER A 198 16.05 -12.24 -10.25
C SER A 198 17.53 -12.46 -10.59
N ARG A 199 18.38 -11.42 -10.47
CA ARG A 199 19.83 -11.54 -10.71
C ARG A 199 20.50 -12.50 -9.74
N ILE A 200 20.11 -12.46 -8.47
CA ILE A 200 20.63 -13.39 -7.46
C ILE A 200 20.25 -14.82 -7.85
N LEU A 201 18.97 -15.10 -8.07
CA LEU A 201 18.49 -16.44 -8.43
C LEU A 201 19.15 -16.99 -9.70
N SER A 202 19.24 -16.20 -10.78
CA SER A 202 19.89 -16.63 -12.02
C SER A 202 21.40 -16.86 -11.88
N SER A 203 22.08 -16.18 -10.94
CA SER A 203 23.49 -16.44 -10.66
C SER A 203 23.69 -17.77 -9.92
N LEU A 204 22.70 -18.22 -9.17
CA LEU A 204 22.73 -19.49 -8.43
C LEU A 204 22.43 -20.69 -9.33
N GLU A 205 21.58 -20.52 -10.34
CA GLU A 205 21.30 -21.57 -11.34
C GLU A 205 22.49 -21.82 -12.29
N LYS A 206 23.30 -20.80 -12.58
CA LYS A 206 24.49 -20.92 -13.46
C LYS A 206 25.71 -21.54 -12.79
N ASN A 207 25.72 -21.62 -11.45
CA ASN A 207 26.80 -22.22 -10.67
C ASN A 207 26.53 -23.69 -10.29
N LYS A 208 25.54 -24.31 -10.91
CA LYS A 208 25.20 -25.74 -10.83
C LYS A 208 25.55 -26.43 -12.13
#